data_AF-A0A3P3RDV7-F1
#
_entry.id   AF-A0A3P3RDV7-F1
#
_cell.length_a   1.000
_cell.length_b   1.000
_cell.length_c   1.000
_cell.angle_alpha   90.00
_cell.angle_beta   90.00
_cell.angle_gamma   90.00
#
_symmetry.space_group_name_H-M   'P 1'
#
loop_
_entity.id
_entity.type
_entity.pdbx_description
1 polymer ?
#
loop_
_entity_poly.entity_id
_entity_poly.type
_entity_poly.pdbx_seq_one_letter_code
_entity_poly.pdbx_strand_id
1 'polypeptide(L)' 'MPQRPSSFSHQLWLSIFAVSVTMLLLLGWSFIYLEPGTPSYVIGQVSAAVIVVVIAGTLLVLSSGWEPF' A
#
# COMPACT_ATOMS: atom_id res chain seq x y z
N MET A 1 18.26 -31.09 3.02
CA MET A 1 17.98 -30.08 1.97
C MET A 1 17.82 -28.72 2.66
N PRO A 2 18.80 -27.81 2.66
CA PRO A 2 18.66 -26.58 3.42
C PRO A 2 18.56 -25.36 2.50
N GLN A 3 17.34 -24.92 2.19
CA GLN A 3 17.04 -23.54 1.76
C GLN A 3 15.53 -23.28 1.98
N ARG A 4 15.14 -22.46 2.97
CA ARG A 4 13.91 -21.64 2.88
C ARG A 4 14.10 -20.27 3.57
N PRO A 5 14.87 -19.34 2.97
CA PRO A 5 14.89 -17.94 3.41
C PRO A 5 13.68 -17.11 2.93
N SER A 6 12.84 -17.64 2.02
CA SER A 6 11.79 -16.89 1.32
C SER A 6 10.55 -16.48 2.16
N SER A 7 10.40 -17.00 3.38
CA SER A 7 9.22 -16.69 4.22
C SER A 7 9.19 -15.25 4.72
N PHE A 8 10.35 -14.67 5.06
CA PHE A 8 10.40 -13.37 5.73
C PHE A 8 10.11 -12.21 4.76
N SER A 9 10.78 -12.19 3.60
CA SER A 9 10.56 -11.18 2.56
C SER A 9 9.11 -11.21 2.06
N HIS A 10 8.54 -12.39 1.86
CA HIS A 10 7.15 -12.52 1.43
C HIS A 10 6.16 -12.01 2.50
N GLN A 11 6.39 -12.32 3.78
CA GLN A 11 5.59 -11.77 4.89
C GLN A 11 5.70 -10.25 4.99
N LEU A 12 6.88 -9.68 4.75
CA LEU A 12 7.09 -8.24 4.71
C LEU A 12 6.24 -7.60 3.60
N TRP A 13 6.30 -8.13 2.37
CA TRP A 13 5.52 -7.61 1.24
C TRP A 13 4.01 -7.69 1.48
N LEU A 14 3.53 -8.81 2.03
CA LEU A 14 2.12 -8.94 2.43
C LEU A 14 1.73 -7.94 3.51
N SER A 15 2.61 -7.68 4.48
CA SER A 15 2.35 -6.71 5.54
C SER A 15 2.28 -5.29 4.98
N ILE A 16 3.21 -4.91 4.10
CA ILE A 16 3.18 -3.60 3.43
C ILE A 16 1.90 -3.44 2.60
N PHE A 17 1.52 -4.48 1.85
CA PHE A 17 0.27 -4.48 1.08
C PHE A 17 -0.95 -4.29 1.97
N ALA A 18 -1.08 -5.09 3.03
CA ALA A 18 -2.21 -5.03 3.96
C ALA A 18 -2.31 -3.68 4.68
N VAL A 19 -1.18 -3.13 5.14
CA VAL A 19 -1.12 -1.80 5.76
C VAL A 19 -1.51 -0.71 4.76
N SER A 20 -1.02 -0.80 3.52
CA SER A 20 -1.33 0.19 2.48
C SER A 20 -2.82 0.18 2.11
N VAL A 21 -3.42 -1.01 1.96
CA VAL A 21 -4.87 -1.15 1.73
C VAL A 21 -5.65 -0.59 2.92
N THR A 22 -5.23 -0.90 4.15
CA THR A 22 -5.89 -0.38 5.36
C THR A 22 -5.80 1.15 5.42
N MET A 23 -4.63 1.73 5.14
CA MET A 23 -4.44 3.18 5.05
C MET A 23 -5.32 3.79 3.96
N LEU A 24 -5.44 3.17 2.79
CA LEU A 24 -6.29 3.66 1.72
C LEU A 24 -7.77 3.65 2.13
N LEU A 25 -8.22 2.61 2.82
CA LEU A 25 -9.60 2.53 3.32
C LEU A 25 -9.88 3.59 4.39
N LEU A 26 -8.95 3.79 5.33
CA LEU A 26 -9.07 4.83 6.36
C LEU A 26 -9.05 6.23 5.75
N LEU A 27 -8.22 6.45 4.73
CA LEU A 27 -8.19 7.70 4.00
C LEU A 27 -9.49 7.89 3.20
N GLY A 28 -9.96 6.85 2.52
CA GLY A 28 -11.26 6.83 1.83
C GLY A 28 -12.41 7.19 2.77
N TRP A 29 -12.39 6.64 3.98
CA TRP A 29 -13.35 6.96 5.04
C TRP A 29 -13.26 8.42 5.48
N SER A 30 -12.05 8.98 5.59
CA SER A 30 -11.87 10.36 6.02
C SER A 30 -12.46 11.36 5.02
N PHE A 31 -12.51 11.05 3.73
CA PHE A 31 -13.13 11.91 2.70
C PHE A 31 -14.62 12.18 2.95
N ILE A 32 -15.33 11.33 3.69
CA ILE A 32 -16.73 11.58 4.08
C ILE A 32 -16.85 12.85 4.94
N TYR A 33 -15.77 13.23 5.63
CA TYR A 33 -15.72 14.37 6.55
C TYR A 33 -14.88 15.54 6.00
N LEU A 34 -14.29 15.40 4.81
CA LEU A 34 -13.49 16.44 4.19
C LEU A 34 -14.33 17.26 3.23
N GLU A 35 -14.27 18.58 3.38
CA GLU A 35 -14.98 19.50 2.48
C GLU A 35 -14.19 19.69 1.17
N PRO A 36 -14.83 19.49 0.00
CA PRO A 36 -14.17 19.68 -1.29
C PRO A 36 -13.62 21.09 -1.45
N GLY A 37 -12.43 21.21 -2.06
CA GLY A 37 -11.77 22.51 -2.30
C GLY A 37 -10.93 23.01 -1.11
N THR A 38 -10.92 22.31 0.02
CA THR A 38 -10.01 22.61 1.13
C THR A 38 -8.59 22.06 0.86
N PRO A 39 -7.54 22.66 1.47
CA PRO A 39 -6.19 22.12 1.38
C PRO A 39 -6.08 20.67 1.85
N SER A 40 -6.80 20.29 2.91
CA SER A 40 -6.85 18.92 3.42
C SER A 40 -7.46 17.93 2.43
N TYR A 41 -8.49 18.34 1.69
CA TYR A 41 -9.08 17.52 0.62
C TYR A 41 -8.06 17.23 -0.50
N VAL A 42 -7.33 18.25 -0.96
CA VAL A 42 -6.29 18.09 -1.99
C VAL A 42 -5.15 17.20 -1.50
N ILE A 43 -4.69 17.41 -0.27
CA ILE A 43 -3.68 16.56 0.36
C ILE A 43 -4.17 15.11 0.40
N GLY A 44 -5.42 14.88 0.81
CA GLY A 44 -6.02 13.56 0.82
C GLY A 44 -5.99 12.89 -0.55
N GLN A 45 -6.29 13.62 -1.64
CA GLN A 45 -6.27 13.07 -2.99
C GLN A 45 -4.85 12.66 -3.42
N VAL A 46 -3.86 13.50 -3.14
CA VAL A 46 -2.45 13.20 -3.43
C VAL A 46 -1.99 12.00 -2.61
N SER A 47 -2.33 11.94 -1.31
CA SER A 47 -2.04 10.80 -0.45
C SER A 47 -2.67 9.51 -0.98
N ALA A 48 -3.93 9.56 -1.42
CA ALA A 48 -4.61 8.40 -2.01
C ALA A 48 -3.89 7.92 -3.27
N ALA A 49 -3.49 8.83 -4.17
CA ALA A 49 -2.74 8.49 -5.36
C ALA A 49 -1.40 7.80 -5.02
N VAL A 50 -0.66 8.33 -4.05
CA VAL A 50 0.61 7.72 -3.59
C VAL A 50 0.37 6.32 -3.01
N ILE A 51 -0.64 6.16 -2.16
CA ILE A 51 -0.95 4.84 -1.56
C ILE A 51 -1.36 3.84 -2.65
N VAL A 52 -2.15 4.25 -3.65
CA VAL A 52 -2.51 3.39 -4.80
C VAL A 52 -1.28 2.96 -5.58
N VAL A 53 -0.31 3.85 -5.81
CA VAL A 53 0.97 3.51 -6.47
C VAL A 53 1.74 2.48 -5.65
N VAL A 54 1.80 2.63 -4.33
CA VAL A 54 2.46 1.66 -3.44
C VAL A 54 1.77 0.29 -3.46
N ILE A 55 0.44 0.26 -3.42
CA ILE A 55 -0.35 -0.98 -3.54
C ILE A 55 -0.07 -1.65 -4.89
N ALA A 56 -0.08 -0.90 -5.98
CA ALA A 56 0.21 -1.44 -7.31
C ALA A 56 1.64 -2.00 -7.39
N GLY A 57 2.63 -1.25 -6.89
CA GLY A 57 4.02 -1.69 -6.86
C GLY A 57 4.21 -2.96 -6.01
N THR A 58 3.62 -3.01 -4.82
CA THR A 58 3.71 -4.20 -3.96
C THR A 58 2.99 -5.41 -4.58
N LEU A 59 1.85 -5.21 -5.23
CA LEU A 59 1.15 -6.27 -5.96
C LEU A 59 1.98 -6.80 -7.14
N LEU A 60 2.68 -5.92 -7.87
CA LEU A 60 3.60 -6.33 -8.92
C LEU A 60 4.76 -7.16 -8.37
N VAL A 61 5.34 -6.78 -7.23
CA VAL A 61 6.40 -7.56 -6.58
C VAL A 61 5.88 -8.94 -6.14
N LEU A 62 4.71 -8.98 -5.49
CA LEU A 62 4.09 -10.24 -5.03
C LEU A 62 3.74 -11.18 -6.20
N SER A 63 3.29 -10.63 -7.33
CA SER A 63 2.88 -11.42 -8.51
C SER A 63 4.05 -11.83 -9.41
N SER A 64 5.13 -11.06 -9.44
CA SER A 64 6.31 -11.36 -10.26
C SER A 64 7.26 -12.38 -9.62
N GLY A 65 7.08 -12.70 -8.33
CA GLY A 65 8.00 -13.57 -7.60
C GLY A 65 9.39 -12.95 -7.44
N TRP A 66 9.50 -11.63 -7.52
CA TRP A 66 10.77 -10.92 -7.40
C TRP A 66 11.30 -10.99 -5.97
N GLU A 67 12.47 -11.64 -5.81
CA GLU A 67 13.24 -11.67 -4.57
C GLU A 67 14.43 -10.70 -4.71
N PRO A 68 14.38 -9.49 -4.11
CA PRO A 68 15.44 -8.50 -4.26
C PRO A 68 16.77 -8.86 -3.58
N PHE A 69 16.77 -9.87 -2.70
CA PHE A 69 17.93 -10.38 -1.97
C PHE A 69 17.71 -11.83 -1.53
#